data_AF-A0A109LFX3-F1
#
_entry.id   AF-A0A109LFX3-F1
#
_cell.length_a   1.000
_cell.length_b   1.000
_cell.length_c   1.000
_cell.angle_alpha   90.00
_cell.angle_beta   90.00
_cell.angle_gamma   90.00
#
_symmetry.space_group_name_H-M   'P 1'
#
loop_
_entity.id
_entity.type
_entity.pdbx_description
1 polymer ?
#
loop_
_entity_poly.entity_id
_entity_poly.type
_entity_poly.pdbx_seq_one_letter_code
_entity_poly.pdbx_strand_id
1 'polypeptide(L)'
;MSSRPLIAPWRLRLRFGFRNGRLTAAWGLLILFAWLALALFAPWVAPYDPIAQDTSMSLLAPSLAHPLGTDNYGRDILSRVIWGARIDLQLAVIGVIFPFIIGTFIGAVSGYIGGRFDSVCMRVIDVVLAFPFLVLMLAIMAILGPGLQSFYIAMALVGWVSYARLIRSQILVLKESEFALAAKSLALAMGAFCSGICCLMRCLAPLCFPCPTRCWCCSTAPPSVTWAWGCNHRPPNGGRWWPRGKPLSPPPGGSAPFRAWPS
;
A
#
# COMPACT_ATOMS: atom_id res chain seq x y z
N MET A 1 30.10 -1.81 44.08
CA MET A 1 30.55 -1.50 42.71
C MET A 1 29.65 -2.25 41.74
N SER A 2 28.69 -1.54 41.13
CA SER A 2 27.70 -2.09 40.19
C SER A 2 28.14 -1.75 38.77
N SER A 3 28.65 -2.75 38.04
CA SER A 3 29.00 -2.64 36.64
C SER A 3 27.72 -2.70 35.80
N ARG A 4 27.19 -1.53 35.44
CA ARG A 4 26.17 -1.42 34.38
C ARG A 4 26.84 -1.78 33.05
N PRO A 5 26.32 -2.75 32.26
CA PRO A 5 26.83 -2.97 30.92
C PRO A 5 26.55 -1.73 30.07
N LEU A 6 27.60 -1.17 29.48
CA LEU A 6 27.55 -0.09 28.51
C LEU A 6 26.89 -0.62 27.24
N ILE A 7 25.57 -0.44 27.12
CA ILE A 7 24.86 -0.67 25.86
C ILE A 7 25.33 0.42 24.91
N ALA A 8 26.35 0.10 24.10
CA ALA A 8 26.76 0.96 23.00
C ALA A 8 25.55 1.17 22.09
N PRO A 9 25.09 2.41 21.85
CA PRO A 9 24.07 2.64 20.85
C PRO A 9 24.74 2.37 19.52
N TRP A 10 24.46 1.21 18.94
CA TRP A 10 24.72 0.80 17.55
C TRP A 10 23.98 1.71 16.53
N ARG A 11 23.82 2.99 16.87
CA ARG A 11 23.49 4.11 15.99
C ARG A 11 24.62 4.31 14.96
N LEU A 12 24.95 3.28 14.18
CA LEU A 12 25.23 3.50 12.77
C LEU A 12 23.88 3.77 12.09
N ARG A 13 23.40 4.99 12.35
CA ARG A 13 22.48 5.64 11.43
C ARG A 13 23.32 5.93 10.18
N LEU A 14 23.44 4.93 9.31
CA LEU A 14 23.77 5.12 7.90
C LEU A 14 22.69 6.03 7.33
N ARG A 15 22.88 7.34 7.51
CA ARG A 15 22.16 8.37 6.80
C ARG A 15 22.68 8.30 5.37
N PHE A 16 22.18 7.32 4.60
CA PHE A 16 22.00 7.55 3.18
C PHE A 16 21.15 8.80 3.08
N GLY A 17 21.82 9.90 2.76
CA GLY A 17 21.26 11.24 2.69
C GLY A 17 20.31 11.35 1.51
N PHE A 18 19.18 10.65 1.55
CA PHE A 18 18.02 10.92 0.71
C PHE A 18 17.31 12.15 1.26
N ARG A 19 17.99 13.30 1.15
CA ARG A 19 17.49 14.59 1.62
C ARG A 19 16.36 15.14 0.72
N ASN A 20 16.15 14.54 -0.45
CA ASN A 20 15.09 14.87 -1.40
C ASN A 20 14.31 13.61 -1.80
N GLY A 21 13.15 13.36 -1.18
CA GLY A 21 12.25 12.26 -1.55
C GLY A 21 11.78 12.29 -3.02
N ARG A 22 11.93 13.43 -3.70
CA ARG A 22 11.67 13.59 -5.13
C ARG A 22 12.73 12.93 -6.01
N LEU A 23 14.01 12.97 -5.61
CA LEU A 23 15.10 12.36 -6.38
C LEU A 23 15.06 10.84 -6.29
N THR A 24 14.76 10.28 -5.11
CA THR A 24 14.56 8.83 -4.94
C THR A 24 13.42 8.29 -5.77
N ALA A 25 12.28 9.01 -5.76
CA ALA A 25 11.12 8.63 -6.55
C ALA A 25 11.43 8.70 -8.05
N ALA A 26 12.17 9.72 -8.50
CA ALA A 26 12.59 9.85 -9.89
C ALA A 26 13.52 8.72 -10.34
N TRP A 27 14.52 8.36 -9.53
CA TRP A 27 15.40 7.22 -9.82
C TRP A 27 14.65 5.89 -9.86
N GLY A 28 13.73 5.66 -8.91
CA GLY A 28 12.87 4.47 -8.92
C GLY A 28 12.00 4.40 -10.17
N LEU A 29 11.37 5.52 -10.55
CA LEU A 29 10.54 5.59 -11.75
C LEU A 29 11.36 5.36 -13.03
N LEU A 30 12.57 5.91 -13.10
CA LEU A 30 13.47 5.73 -14.23
C LEU A 30 13.87 4.26 -14.41
N ILE A 31 14.22 3.57 -13.32
CA ILE A 31 14.57 2.13 -13.36
C ILE A 31 13.36 1.30 -13.81
N LEU A 32 12.18 1.57 -13.26
CA LEU A 32 10.94 0.89 -13.65
C LEU A 32 10.62 1.11 -15.14
N PHE A 33 10.73 2.35 -15.61
CA PHE A 33 10.48 2.69 -17.01
C PHE A 33 11.50 2.06 -17.94
N ALA A 34 12.78 2.03 -17.55
CA ALA A 34 13.83 1.36 -18.32
C ALA A 34 13.57 -0.15 -18.45
N TRP A 35 13.19 -0.82 -17.36
CA TRP A 35 12.82 -2.24 -17.40
C TRP A 35 11.55 -2.50 -18.23
N LEU A 36 10.54 -1.63 -18.10
CA LEU A 36 9.33 -1.71 -18.90
C LEU A 36 9.63 -1.53 -20.39
N ALA A 37 10.45 -0.56 -20.75
CA ALA A 37 10.89 -0.33 -22.12
C ALA A 37 11.68 -1.53 -22.66
N LEU A 38 12.62 -2.06 -21.87
CA LEU A 38 13.41 -3.24 -22.25
C LEU A 38 12.52 -4.47 -22.49
N ALA A 39 11.52 -4.69 -21.62
CA ALA A 39 10.52 -5.73 -21.83
C ALA A 39 9.68 -5.46 -23.09
N LEU A 40 9.16 -4.26 -23.31
CA LEU A 40 8.32 -3.96 -24.49
C LEU A 40 9.10 -4.05 -25.81
N PHE A 41 10.33 -3.54 -25.84
CA PHE A 41 11.19 -3.54 -27.03
C PHE A 41 12.06 -4.80 -27.15
N ALA A 42 11.89 -5.81 -26.29
CA ALA A 42 12.64 -7.06 -26.35
C ALA A 42 12.83 -7.69 -27.75
N PRO A 43 11.80 -7.82 -28.63
CA PRO A 43 11.96 -8.44 -29.94
C PRO A 43 12.79 -7.59 -30.91
N TRP A 44 13.00 -6.31 -30.61
CA TRP A 44 13.81 -5.39 -31.43
C TRP A 44 15.21 -5.18 -30.84
N VAL A 45 15.37 -5.41 -29.53
CA VAL A 45 16.64 -5.22 -28.80
C VAL A 45 17.42 -6.54 -28.69
N ALA A 46 16.75 -7.69 -28.70
CA ALA A 46 17.40 -8.99 -28.64
C ALA A 46 18.14 -9.30 -29.96
N PRO A 47 19.46 -9.57 -29.92
CA PRO A 47 20.23 -9.90 -31.12
C PRO A 47 19.89 -11.27 -31.71
N TYR A 48 19.48 -12.23 -30.87
CA TYR A 48 19.21 -13.61 -31.27
C TYR A 48 17.87 -14.13 -30.73
N ASP A 49 17.39 -15.23 -31.31
CA ASP A 49 16.23 -15.95 -30.82
C ASP A 49 16.54 -16.61 -29.46
N PRO A 50 15.76 -16.33 -28.39
CA PRO A 50 15.98 -16.89 -27.06
C PRO A 50 15.79 -18.42 -26.95
N ILE A 51 15.10 -19.04 -27.91
CA ILE A 51 14.76 -20.47 -27.90
C ILE A 51 15.66 -21.28 -28.82
N ALA A 52 16.23 -20.66 -29.86
CA ALA A 52 17.11 -21.33 -30.81
C ALA A 52 18.32 -21.97 -30.10
N GLN A 53 18.51 -23.26 -30.32
CA GLN A 53 19.58 -24.05 -29.72
C GLN A 53 20.65 -24.36 -30.77
N ASP A 54 21.91 -24.09 -30.44
CA ASP A 54 23.04 -24.53 -31.24
C ASP A 54 24.09 -25.17 -30.34
N THR A 55 24.05 -26.50 -30.24
CA THR A 55 24.94 -27.26 -29.35
C THR A 55 26.42 -27.11 -29.71
N SER A 56 26.75 -26.71 -30.95
CA SER A 56 28.13 -26.48 -31.38
C SER A 56 28.78 -25.26 -30.72
N MET A 57 27.97 -24.31 -30.25
CA MET A 57 28.40 -23.07 -29.59
C MET A 57 28.07 -23.07 -28.08
N SER A 58 28.12 -24.22 -27.43
CA SER A 58 27.83 -24.35 -25.99
C SER A 58 28.99 -23.86 -25.12
N LEU A 59 28.67 -23.17 -24.01
CA LEU A 59 29.64 -22.71 -23.00
C LEU A 59 30.75 -21.79 -23.54
N LEU A 60 30.41 -20.91 -24.48
CA LEU A 60 31.34 -19.91 -24.98
C LEU A 60 31.51 -18.77 -23.97
N ALA A 61 32.76 -18.33 -23.81
CA ALA A 61 33.12 -17.14 -23.06
C ALA A 61 32.51 -15.86 -23.70
N PRO A 62 32.35 -14.76 -22.93
CA PRO A 62 31.81 -13.51 -23.46
C PRO A 62 32.65 -13.00 -24.64
N SER A 63 31.98 -12.69 -25.74
CA SER A 63 32.57 -12.24 -27.01
C SER A 63 31.73 -11.12 -27.63
N LEU A 64 32.25 -10.43 -28.65
CA LEU A 64 31.46 -9.41 -29.36
C LEU A 64 30.20 -9.99 -30.04
N ALA A 65 30.24 -11.28 -30.43
CA ALA A 65 29.09 -11.98 -30.98
C ALA A 65 28.09 -12.38 -29.89
N HIS A 66 28.58 -12.79 -28.71
CA HIS A 66 27.77 -13.15 -27.55
C HIS A 66 28.24 -12.37 -26.31
N PRO A 67 27.73 -11.13 -26.07
CA PRO A 67 28.26 -10.23 -25.05
C PRO A 67 28.25 -10.81 -23.63
N LEU A 68 27.31 -11.71 -23.33
CA LEU A 68 27.22 -12.41 -22.04
C LEU A 68 27.56 -13.91 -22.13
N GLY A 69 28.05 -14.39 -23.27
CA GLY A 69 28.33 -15.81 -23.52
C GLY A 69 27.08 -16.66 -23.78
N THR A 70 27.28 -17.98 -23.85
CA THR A 70 26.22 -18.96 -24.14
C THR A 70 26.00 -19.96 -23.00
N ASP A 71 24.78 -20.47 -22.88
CA ASP A 71 24.39 -21.50 -21.89
C ASP A 71 24.89 -22.91 -22.31
N ASN A 72 24.66 -23.91 -21.46
CA ASN A 72 24.95 -25.34 -21.71
C ASN A 72 24.27 -25.91 -22.97
N TYR A 73 23.24 -25.22 -23.47
CA TYR A 73 22.50 -25.58 -24.68
C TYR A 73 22.86 -24.69 -25.89
N GLY A 74 23.94 -23.90 -25.78
CA GLY A 74 24.41 -22.98 -26.83
C GLY A 74 23.47 -21.82 -27.14
N ARG A 75 22.61 -21.46 -26.18
CA ARG A 75 21.69 -20.32 -26.29
C ARG A 75 22.36 -19.04 -25.81
N ASP A 76 22.13 -17.92 -26.48
CA ASP A 76 22.65 -16.61 -26.08
C ASP A 76 22.02 -16.12 -24.76
N ILE A 77 22.86 -15.85 -23.76
CA ILE A 77 22.41 -15.47 -22.41
C ILE A 77 21.77 -14.07 -22.41
N LEU A 78 22.32 -13.13 -23.17
CA LEU A 78 21.82 -11.75 -23.25
C LEU A 78 20.40 -11.70 -23.80
N SER A 79 20.14 -12.39 -24.90
CA SER A 79 18.82 -12.49 -25.50
C SER A 79 17.82 -13.13 -24.54
N ARG A 80 18.23 -14.15 -23.76
CA ARG A 80 17.38 -14.76 -22.73
C ARG A 80 17.08 -13.84 -21.55
N VAL A 81 18.01 -12.99 -21.13
CA VAL A 81 17.75 -11.99 -20.07
C VAL A 81 16.73 -10.95 -20.55
N ILE A 82 16.89 -10.46 -21.78
CA ILE A 82 15.98 -9.48 -22.38
C ILE A 82 14.56 -10.05 -22.52
N TRP A 83 14.43 -11.28 -23.03
CA TRP A 83 13.14 -11.95 -23.11
C TRP A 83 12.59 -12.36 -21.74
N GLY A 84 13.45 -12.71 -20.79
CA GLY A 84 13.10 -12.98 -19.40
C GLY A 84 12.42 -11.78 -18.75
N ALA A 85 12.85 -10.56 -19.05
CA ALA A 85 12.23 -9.34 -18.54
C ALA A 85 10.73 -9.22 -18.88
N ARG A 86 10.29 -9.74 -20.04
CA ARG A 86 8.86 -9.81 -20.38
C ARG A 86 8.10 -10.76 -19.47
N ILE A 87 8.66 -11.94 -19.24
CA ILE A 87 8.05 -12.97 -18.40
C ILE A 87 7.99 -12.47 -16.95
N ASP A 88 9.06 -11.87 -16.44
CA ASP A 88 9.11 -11.31 -15.09
C ASP A 88 8.07 -10.20 -14.89
N LEU A 89 7.89 -9.32 -15.88
CA LEU A 89 6.87 -8.28 -15.82
C LEU A 89 5.45 -8.88 -15.81
N GLN A 90 5.20 -9.90 -16.64
CA GLN A 90 3.94 -10.64 -16.61
C GLN A 90 3.70 -11.31 -15.26
N LEU A 91 4.72 -11.95 -14.68
CA LEU A 91 4.65 -12.58 -13.36
C LEU A 91 4.40 -11.55 -12.25
N ALA A 92 5.04 -10.38 -12.31
CA ALA A 92 4.86 -9.32 -11.33
C ALA A 92 3.44 -8.75 -11.34
N VAL A 93 2.83 -8.62 -12.52
CA VAL A 93 1.46 -8.08 -12.65
C VAL A 93 0.43 -9.17 -12.33
N ILE A 94 0.43 -10.26 -13.08
CA ILE A 94 -0.59 -11.31 -12.99
C ILE A 94 -0.47 -12.08 -11.67
N GLY A 95 0.75 -12.39 -11.25
CA GLY A 95 1.02 -13.13 -10.03
C GLY A 95 0.64 -12.37 -8.75
N VAL A 96 0.50 -11.04 -8.82
CA VAL A 96 0.10 -10.21 -7.67
C VAL A 96 -1.39 -9.90 -7.69
N ILE A 97 -1.99 -9.63 -8.85
CA ILE A 97 -3.39 -9.18 -8.94
C ILE A 97 -4.36 -10.21 -8.32
N PHE A 98 -4.23 -11.50 -8.62
CA PHE A 98 -5.16 -12.50 -8.10
C PHE A 98 -5.05 -12.67 -6.57
N PRO A 99 -3.85 -12.92 -6.00
CA PRO A 99 -3.66 -12.91 -4.55
C PRO A 99 -4.14 -11.64 -3.86
N PHE A 100 -3.91 -10.50 -4.50
CA PHE A 100 -4.29 -9.20 -3.97
C PHE A 100 -5.81 -9.05 -3.88
N ILE A 101 -6.56 -9.40 -4.93
CA ILE A 101 -8.04 -9.31 -4.93
C ILE A 101 -8.61 -10.26 -3.88
N ILE A 102 -8.19 -11.53 -3.90
CA ILE A 102 -8.68 -12.56 -2.97
C ILE A 102 -8.35 -12.18 -1.53
N GLY A 103 -7.10 -11.82 -1.27
CA GLY A 103 -6.62 -11.46 0.06
C GLY A 103 -7.29 -10.19 0.59
N THR A 104 -7.44 -9.16 -0.26
CA THR A 104 -8.13 -7.93 0.14
C THR A 104 -9.59 -8.19 0.46
N PHE A 105 -10.28 -9.01 -0.32
CA PHE A 105 -11.68 -9.38 -0.05
C PHE A 105 -11.82 -10.14 1.27
N ILE A 106 -11.03 -11.20 1.47
CA ILE A 106 -11.09 -12.02 2.70
C ILE A 106 -10.69 -11.20 3.93
N GLY A 107 -9.59 -10.44 3.84
CA GLY A 107 -9.14 -9.57 4.93
C GLY A 107 -10.13 -8.46 5.26
N ALA A 108 -10.84 -7.94 4.25
CA ALA A 108 -11.88 -6.95 4.47
C ALA A 108 -13.11 -7.49 5.17
N VAL A 109 -13.59 -8.65 4.73
CA VAL A 109 -14.73 -9.32 5.37
C VAL A 109 -14.37 -9.74 6.80
N SER A 110 -13.18 -10.30 7.04
CA SER A 110 -12.77 -10.75 8.37
C SER A 110 -12.58 -9.58 9.35
N GLY A 111 -11.94 -8.49 8.90
CA GLY A 111 -11.75 -7.29 9.71
C GLY A 111 -13.04 -6.52 10.03
N TYR A 112 -14.01 -6.53 9.10
CA TYR A 112 -15.29 -5.84 9.29
C TYR A 112 -16.21 -6.59 10.28
N ILE A 113 -16.48 -7.87 10.01
CA ILE A 113 -17.41 -8.69 10.81
C ILE A 113 -16.83 -8.95 12.20
N GLY A 114 -15.53 -9.27 12.29
CA GLY A 114 -14.87 -9.66 13.53
C GLY A 114 -15.44 -10.95 14.16
N GLY A 115 -14.98 -11.28 15.37
CA GLY A 115 -15.52 -12.38 16.18
C GLY A 115 -15.07 -13.79 15.72
N ARG A 116 -16.02 -14.74 15.69
CA ARG A 116 -15.72 -16.16 15.40
C ARG A 116 -15.25 -16.39 13.97
N PHE A 117 -15.84 -15.70 12.99
CA PHE A 117 -15.44 -15.82 11.58
C PHE A 117 -13.98 -15.41 11.38
N ASP A 118 -13.61 -14.26 11.93
CA ASP A 118 -12.24 -13.75 11.90
C ASP A 118 -11.24 -14.71 12.58
N SER A 119 -11.63 -15.31 13.71
CA SER A 119 -10.80 -16.30 14.41
C SER A 119 -10.54 -17.55 13.56
N VAL A 120 -11.55 -18.05 12.83
CA VAL A 120 -11.40 -19.21 11.94
C VAL A 120 -10.51 -18.87 10.74
N CYS A 121 -10.77 -17.74 10.07
CA CYS A 121 -9.95 -17.29 8.94
C CYS A 121 -8.47 -17.14 9.32
N MET A 122 -8.21 -16.60 10.51
CA MET A 122 -6.84 -16.37 10.98
C MET A 122 -6.14 -17.67 11.36
N ARG A 123 -6.86 -18.67 11.89
CA ARG A 123 -6.30 -20.00 12.08
C ARG A 123 -5.91 -20.67 10.77
N VAL A 124 -6.74 -20.56 9.73
CA VAL A 124 -6.40 -21.08 8.39
C VAL A 124 -5.13 -20.40 7.87
N ILE A 125 -5.04 -19.07 8.00
CA ILE A 125 -3.86 -18.29 7.63
C ILE A 125 -2.61 -18.74 8.41
N ASP A 126 -2.72 -18.92 9.72
CA ASP A 126 -1.61 -19.35 10.57
C ASP A 126 -1.11 -20.76 10.20
N VAL A 127 -2.01 -21.67 9.79
CA VAL A 127 -1.66 -23.00 9.29
C VAL A 127 -0.90 -22.91 7.97
N VAL A 128 -1.33 -22.04 7.03
CA VAL A 128 -0.62 -21.87 5.75
C VAL A 128 0.75 -21.22 5.96
N LEU A 129 0.85 -20.23 6.86
CA LEU A 129 2.11 -19.54 7.18
C LEU A 129 3.11 -20.41 7.95
N ALA A 130 2.66 -21.49 8.59
CA ALA A 130 3.55 -22.46 9.21
C ALA A 130 4.45 -23.17 8.18
N PHE A 131 4.00 -23.26 6.92
CA PHE A 131 4.79 -23.77 5.83
C PHE A 131 5.56 -22.64 5.14
N PRO A 132 6.87 -22.81 4.87
CA PRO A 132 7.63 -21.82 4.12
C PRO A 132 7.04 -21.64 2.72
N PHE A 133 6.77 -20.39 2.35
CA PHE A 133 6.05 -20.01 1.12
C PHE A 133 6.58 -20.72 -0.14
N LEU A 134 7.90 -20.74 -0.31
CA LEU A 134 8.54 -21.37 -1.47
C LEU A 134 8.25 -22.87 -1.56
N VAL A 135 8.19 -23.59 -0.43
CA VAL A 135 7.98 -25.04 -0.42
C VAL A 135 6.55 -25.37 -0.85
N LEU A 136 5.56 -24.65 -0.33
CA LEU A 136 4.16 -24.87 -0.71
C LEU A 136 3.92 -24.55 -2.19
N MET A 137 4.54 -23.46 -2.67
CA MET A 137 4.46 -23.07 -4.08
C MET A 137 5.08 -24.12 -5.00
N LEU A 138 6.28 -24.61 -4.69
CA LEU A 138 6.95 -25.65 -5.46
C LEU A 138 6.20 -26.98 -5.43
N ALA A 139 5.59 -27.35 -4.29
CA ALA A 139 4.76 -28.55 -4.19
C ALA A 139 3.55 -28.49 -5.13
N ILE A 140 2.84 -27.36 -5.17
CA ILE A 140 1.70 -27.17 -6.08
C ILE A 140 2.17 -27.21 -7.54
N MET A 141 3.27 -26.52 -7.87
CA MET A 141 3.83 -26.55 -9.22
C MET A 141 4.25 -27.94 -9.67
N ALA A 142 4.84 -28.73 -8.77
CA ALA A 142 5.24 -30.10 -9.08
C ALA A 142 4.04 -30.99 -9.42
N ILE A 143 2.88 -30.76 -8.79
CA ILE A 143 1.64 -31.49 -9.05
C ILE A 143 0.99 -31.05 -10.37
N LEU A 144 0.94 -29.73 -10.63
CA LEU A 144 0.31 -29.18 -11.84
C LEU A 144 1.17 -29.32 -13.09
N GLY A 145 2.47 -29.55 -12.93
CA GLY A 145 3.45 -29.63 -14.01
C GLY A 145 4.16 -28.30 -14.28
N PRO A 146 5.28 -28.34 -15.03
CA PRO A 146 6.08 -27.16 -15.31
C PRO A 146 5.37 -26.21 -16.29
N GLY A 147 5.30 -24.92 -15.93
CA GLY A 147 4.74 -23.90 -16.82
C GLY A 147 4.37 -22.61 -16.11
N LEU A 148 4.12 -21.55 -16.89
CA LEU A 148 3.68 -20.24 -16.37
C LEU A 148 2.27 -20.31 -15.75
N GLN A 149 1.38 -21.16 -16.30
CA GLN A 149 0.02 -21.31 -15.78
C GLN A 149 0.01 -21.91 -14.37
N SER A 150 0.82 -22.96 -14.15
CA SER A 150 0.98 -23.59 -12.83
C SER A 150 1.50 -22.60 -11.79
N PHE A 151 2.40 -21.70 -12.18
CA PHE A 151 2.88 -20.60 -11.34
C PHE A 151 1.74 -19.68 -10.91
N TYR A 152 0.91 -19.22 -11.85
CA TYR A 152 -0.19 -18.31 -11.55
C TYR A 152 -1.21 -18.94 -10.60
N ILE A 153 -1.54 -20.21 -10.79
CA ILE A 153 -2.47 -20.94 -9.92
C ILE A 153 -1.86 -21.11 -8.52
N ALA A 154 -0.60 -21.52 -8.43
CA ALA A 154 0.10 -21.67 -7.14
C ALA A 154 0.16 -20.34 -6.37
N MET A 155 0.48 -19.23 -7.05
CA MET A 155 0.45 -17.90 -6.46
C MET A 155 -0.94 -17.52 -5.96
N ALA A 156 -1.98 -17.72 -6.78
CA ALA A 156 -3.36 -17.39 -6.42
C ALA A 156 -3.84 -18.16 -5.18
N LEU A 157 -3.44 -19.42 -5.02
CA LEU A 157 -3.84 -20.28 -3.90
C LEU A 157 -3.11 -19.99 -2.59
N VAL A 158 -1.89 -19.46 -2.65
CA VAL A 158 -1.05 -19.27 -1.45
C VAL A 158 -0.83 -17.80 -1.11
N GLY A 159 -0.57 -16.96 -2.11
CA GLY A 159 -0.13 -15.58 -1.94
C GLY A 159 -1.17 -14.67 -1.27
N TRP A 160 -2.47 -15.03 -1.32
CA TRP A 160 -3.55 -14.21 -0.75
C TRP A 160 -3.45 -14.06 0.77
N VAL A 161 -2.80 -15.00 1.45
CA VAL A 161 -2.67 -15.06 2.91
C VAL A 161 -1.99 -13.81 3.48
N SER A 162 -0.89 -13.38 2.86
CA SER A 162 -0.16 -12.19 3.28
C SER A 162 -0.99 -10.92 3.10
N TYR A 163 -1.70 -10.79 1.98
CA TYR A 163 -2.57 -9.65 1.70
C TYR A 163 -3.78 -9.59 2.66
N ALA A 164 -4.41 -10.73 2.96
CA ALA A 164 -5.52 -10.81 3.90
C ALA A 164 -5.14 -10.30 5.30
N ARG A 165 -3.96 -10.67 5.78
CA ARG A 165 -3.46 -10.20 7.09
C ARG A 165 -3.16 -8.70 7.10
N LEU A 166 -2.55 -8.19 6.02
CA LEU A 166 -2.26 -6.75 5.87
C LEU A 166 -3.54 -5.91 5.82
N ILE A 167 -4.56 -6.38 5.11
CA ILE A 167 -5.82 -5.63 4.99
C ILE A 167 -6.64 -5.69 6.26
N ARG A 168 -6.67 -6.85 6.93
CA ARG A 168 -7.29 -6.96 8.25
C ARG A 168 -6.68 -5.96 9.23
N SER A 169 -5.35 -5.86 9.30
CA SER A 169 -4.71 -4.93 10.25
C SER A 169 -5.06 -3.47 9.96
N GLN A 170 -5.13 -3.09 8.68
CA GLN A 170 -5.59 -1.75 8.29
C GLN A 170 -7.05 -1.49 8.68
N ILE A 171 -7.93 -2.47 8.52
CA ILE A 171 -9.36 -2.33 8.83
C ILE A 171 -9.61 -2.25 10.33
N LEU A 172 -8.87 -3.00 11.14
CA LEU A 172 -8.94 -2.88 12.60
C LEU A 172 -8.55 -1.47 13.04
N VAL A 173 -7.47 -0.91 12.47
CA VAL A 173 -7.06 0.49 12.75
C VAL A 173 -8.12 1.49 12.29
N LEU A 174 -8.69 1.31 11.09
CA LEU A 174 -9.73 2.20 10.57
C LEU A 174 -11.02 2.13 11.40
N LYS A 175 -11.37 0.97 11.93
CA LYS A 175 -12.56 0.75 12.77
C LYS A 175 -12.48 1.49 14.10
N GLU A 176 -11.28 1.66 14.65
CA GLU A 176 -11.03 2.40 15.91
C GLU A 176 -10.85 3.91 15.69
N SER A 177 -10.80 4.38 14.45
CA SER A 177 -10.59 5.79 14.15
C SER A 177 -11.82 6.66 14.48
N GLU A 178 -11.60 7.89 14.95
CA GLU A 178 -12.67 8.85 15.28
C GLU A 178 -13.58 9.15 14.07
N PHE A 179 -13.04 9.04 12.86
CA PHE A 179 -13.83 9.18 11.62
C PHE A 179 -14.89 8.07 11.46
N ALA A 180 -14.58 6.84 11.88
CA ALA A 180 -15.55 5.75 11.83
C ALA A 180 -16.69 5.96 12.84
N LEU A 181 -16.39 6.53 14.01
CA LEU A 181 -17.40 6.89 15.01
C LEU A 181 -18.30 8.04 14.54
N ALA A 182 -17.71 9.09 13.95
CA ALA A 182 -18.45 10.21 13.36
C ALA A 182 -19.32 9.78 12.17
N ALA A 183 -18.84 8.85 11.33
CA ALA A 183 -19.63 8.27 10.25
C ALA A 183 -20.79 7.42 10.78
N LYS A 184 -20.61 6.73 11.92
CA LYS A 184 -21.67 5.94 12.56
C LYS A 184 -22.77 6.82 13.15
N SER A 185 -22.41 7.94 13.78
CA SER A 185 -23.41 8.90 14.30
C SER A 185 -24.20 9.58 13.19
N LEU A 186 -23.57 9.85 12.04
CA LEU A 186 -24.23 10.30 10.81
C LEU A 186 -25.12 9.24 10.17
N ALA A 187 -24.64 7.99 10.06
CA ALA A 187 -25.34 6.92 9.37
C ALA A 187 -26.64 6.50 10.08
N LEU A 188 -26.74 6.72 11.39
CA LEU A 188 -27.99 6.55 12.13
C LEU A 188 -29.08 7.54 11.66
N ALA A 189 -28.72 8.67 11.05
CA ALA A 189 -29.65 9.65 10.48
C ALA A 189 -30.06 9.34 9.04
N MET A 190 -29.30 8.52 8.31
CA MET A 190 -29.53 8.24 6.88
C MET A 190 -29.16 6.78 6.54
N GLY A 191 -30.14 5.87 6.65
CA GLY A 191 -30.18 4.52 6.05
C GLY A 191 -28.90 3.68 6.06
N ALA A 192 -28.86 2.64 6.91
CA ALA A 192 -27.74 1.75 7.21
C ALA A 192 -27.02 1.04 6.03
N PHE A 193 -27.53 1.13 4.80
CA PHE A 193 -27.00 0.44 3.63
C PHE A 193 -25.76 1.13 3.01
N CYS A 194 -25.58 2.43 3.22
CA CYS A 194 -24.49 3.21 2.61
C CYS A 194 -23.13 3.06 3.36
N SER A 195 -23.16 2.53 4.59
CA SER A 195 -21.97 2.44 5.45
C SER A 195 -20.99 1.32 5.04
N GLY A 196 -21.50 0.18 4.56
CA GLY A 196 -20.67 -0.99 4.22
C GLY A 196 -19.84 -0.79 2.95
N ILE A 197 -20.47 -0.28 1.89
CA ILE A 197 -19.85 -0.11 0.57
C ILE A 197 -18.86 1.07 0.53
N CYS A 198 -19.17 2.20 1.19
CA CYS A 198 -18.25 3.34 1.26
C CYS A 198 -16.98 3.02 2.07
N CYS A 199 -17.09 2.19 3.11
CA CYS A 199 -15.93 1.77 3.89
C CYS A 199 -15.06 0.78 3.10
N LEU A 200 -15.68 -0.17 2.39
CA LEU A 200 -15.00 -1.14 1.51
C LEU A 200 -14.22 -0.44 0.38
N MET A 201 -14.84 0.54 -0.28
CA MET A 201 -14.20 1.29 -1.38
C MET A 201 -13.05 2.19 -0.89
N ARG A 202 -13.07 2.59 0.39
CA ARG A 202 -12.00 3.38 1.00
C ARG A 202 -10.86 2.54 1.59
N CYS A 203 -11.13 1.30 2.00
CA CYS A 203 -10.09 0.34 2.40
C CYS A 203 -9.25 -0.19 1.23
N LEU A 204 -9.77 -0.11 0.00
CA LEU A 204 -9.03 -0.40 -1.24
C LEU A 204 -8.08 0.75 -1.66
N ALA A 205 -8.36 1.99 -1.25
CA ALA A 205 -7.59 3.17 -1.63
C ALA A 205 -6.15 3.28 -1.08
N PRO A 206 -5.79 2.83 0.15
CA PRO A 206 -4.43 2.98 0.66
C PRO A 206 -3.38 2.12 -0.04
N LEU A 207 -3.80 1.13 -0.84
CA LEU A 207 -2.87 0.21 -1.53
C LEU A 207 -2.38 0.76 -2.88
N CYS A 208 -3.11 1.68 -3.52
CA CYS A 208 -2.70 2.26 -4.80
C CYS A 208 -1.90 3.56 -4.65
N PHE A 209 -2.00 4.29 -3.54
CA PHE A 209 -1.23 5.51 -3.31
C PHE A 209 -1.15 5.83 -1.80
N PRO A 210 0.05 6.11 -1.24
CA PRO A 210 0.14 6.89 -0.02
C PRO A 210 -0.16 8.35 -0.40
N CYS A 211 -1.41 8.69 -0.68
CA CYS A 211 -1.82 10.06 -0.95
C CYS A 211 -2.15 10.74 0.39
N PRO A 212 -1.32 11.65 0.91
CA PRO A 212 -1.57 12.32 2.20
C PRO A 212 -2.59 13.46 2.06
N THR A 213 -3.12 13.72 0.87
CA THR A 213 -3.82 14.97 0.58
C THR A 213 -5.15 14.73 -0.12
N ARG A 214 -6.22 15.14 0.59
CA ARG A 214 -7.62 15.33 0.16
C ARG A 214 -8.47 14.08 -0.01
N CYS A 215 -9.28 13.85 1.03
CA CYS A 215 -10.56 13.15 0.95
C CYS A 215 -11.37 13.59 -0.27
N TRP A 216 -11.54 12.70 -1.24
CA TRP A 216 -12.43 12.86 -2.39
C TRP A 216 -13.90 13.12 -1.96
N CYS A 217 -14.30 12.68 -0.76
CA CYS A 217 -15.62 12.99 -0.17
C CYS A 217 -15.84 14.48 0.12
N CYS A 218 -14.80 15.29 0.31
CA CYS A 218 -14.99 16.74 0.49
C CYS A 218 -15.28 17.47 -0.82
N SER A 219 -14.92 16.89 -1.98
CA SER A 219 -15.12 17.53 -3.28
C SER A 219 -16.55 17.40 -3.83
N THR A 220 -17.34 16.44 -3.34
CA THR A 220 -18.71 16.21 -3.79
C THR A 220 -19.78 16.64 -2.79
N ALA A 221 -19.39 17.09 -1.60
CA ALA A 221 -20.32 17.57 -0.58
C ALA A 221 -20.78 19.01 -0.90
N PRO A 222 -22.09 19.30 -0.90
CA PRO A 222 -22.59 20.66 -1.08
C PRO A 222 -22.08 21.59 0.04
N PRO A 223 -21.78 22.87 -0.27
CA PRO A 223 -21.08 23.78 0.64
C PRO A 223 -21.82 24.03 1.97
N SER A 224 -23.13 23.80 2.05
CA SER A 224 -23.91 23.91 3.29
C SER A 224 -23.49 22.86 4.34
N VAL A 225 -23.05 21.68 3.90
CA VAL A 225 -22.70 20.57 4.79
C VAL A 225 -21.29 20.75 5.34
N THR A 226 -20.35 21.30 4.55
CA THR A 226 -18.98 21.55 5.00
C THR A 226 -18.88 22.50 6.21
N TRP A 227 -19.85 23.39 6.39
CA TRP A 227 -19.92 24.27 7.57
C TRP A 227 -20.32 23.53 8.84
N ALA A 228 -21.20 22.52 8.74
CA ALA A 228 -21.64 21.73 9.89
C ALA A 228 -20.53 20.82 10.46
N TRP A 229 -19.55 20.45 9.63
CA TRP A 229 -18.46 19.54 9.99
C TRP A 229 -17.21 20.22 10.56
N GLY A 230 -17.24 21.53 10.82
CA GLY A 230 -16.12 22.23 11.48
C GLY A 230 -14.77 22.10 10.76
N CYS A 231 -14.76 21.74 9.47
CA CYS A 231 -13.56 21.55 8.65
C CYS A 231 -12.96 22.89 8.18
N ASN A 232 -13.00 23.92 9.02
CA ASN A 232 -12.32 25.18 8.76
C ASN A 232 -11.04 25.24 9.61
N HIS A 233 -9.99 24.55 9.16
CA HIS A 233 -8.64 24.96 9.57
C HIS A 233 -8.37 26.32 8.93
N ARG A 234 -8.66 27.40 9.67
CA ARG A 234 -8.19 28.73 9.28
C ARG A 234 -6.66 28.71 9.22
N PRO A 235 -6.03 29.26 8.17
CA PRO A 235 -4.60 29.52 8.20
C PRO A 235 -4.28 30.50 9.36
N PRO A 236 -3.13 30.35 10.04
CA PRO A 236 -2.75 31.22 11.14
C PRO A 236 -2.19 32.52 10.55
N ASN A 237 -3.06 33.46 10.16
CA ASN A 237 -2.77 34.90 10.26
C ASN A 237 -3.96 35.78 9.87
N GLY A 238 -4.36 36.62 10.83
CA GLY A 238 -4.75 38.03 10.65
C GLY A 238 -5.94 38.37 9.75
N GLY A 239 -7.06 38.79 10.36
CA GLY A 239 -8.02 39.64 9.66
C GLY A 239 -9.49 39.55 10.11
N ARG A 240 -9.78 40.05 11.31
CA ARG A 240 -10.90 40.97 11.64
C ARG A 240 -12.28 40.74 10.95
N TRP A 241 -13.21 40.06 11.62
CA TRP A 241 -14.65 40.08 11.27
C TRP A 241 -15.56 39.93 12.50
N TRP A 242 -16.00 41.04 13.08
CA TRP A 242 -17.21 41.11 13.90
C TRP A 242 -18.06 42.28 13.37
N PRO A 243 -19.32 42.06 12.95
CA PRO A 243 -20.31 43.12 12.94
C PRO A 243 -20.78 43.34 14.38
N ARG A 244 -20.67 44.59 14.86
CA ARG A 244 -21.12 45.05 16.19
C ARG A 244 -22.56 44.62 16.48
N GLY A 245 -22.76 43.93 17.61
CA GLY A 245 -24.07 43.74 18.22
C GLY A 245 -24.65 45.07 18.72
N LYS A 246 -25.98 45.19 18.68
CA LYS A 246 -26.77 46.34 19.14
C LYS A 246 -26.56 46.62 20.64
N PRO A 247 -26.61 47.89 21.10
CA PRO A 247 -26.53 48.20 22.52
C PRO A 247 -27.85 47.88 23.24
N LEU A 248 -27.76 47.08 24.31
CA LEU A 248 -28.83 46.90 25.30
C LEU A 248 -28.84 48.11 26.24
N SER A 249 -30.01 48.69 26.46
CA SER A 249 -30.28 49.79 27.41
C SER A 249 -30.08 49.34 28.88
N PRO A 250 -29.57 50.21 29.78
CA PRO A 250 -29.37 49.87 31.19
C PRO A 250 -30.67 50.01 32.02
N PRO A 251 -30.86 49.20 33.07
CA PRO A 251 -31.91 49.41 34.06
C PRO A 251 -31.55 50.54 35.06
N PRO A 252 -32.55 51.23 35.65
CA PRO A 252 -32.31 52.35 36.55
C PRO A 252 -32.17 51.90 38.02
N GLY A 253 -31.23 52.52 38.74
CA GLY A 253 -31.30 52.69 40.19
C GLY A 253 -30.57 51.65 41.05
N GLY A 254 -29.62 52.12 41.86
CA GLY A 254 -29.15 51.40 43.06
C GLY A 254 -27.64 51.42 43.29
N SER A 255 -27.15 52.51 43.89
CA SER A 255 -25.99 52.65 44.79
C SER A 255 -24.87 51.58 44.81
N ALA A 256 -23.64 52.06 44.58
CA ALA A 256 -22.33 51.44 44.85
C ALA A 256 -22.08 51.19 46.38
N PRO A 257 -20.85 50.97 46.89
CA PRO A 257 -19.57 50.44 46.34
C PRO A 257 -18.84 49.48 47.34
N PHE A 258 -18.18 48.38 46.95
CA PHE A 258 -17.13 47.77 47.81
C PHE A 258 -16.12 47.00 46.91
N ARG A 259 -14.87 47.48 46.73
CA ARG A 259 -13.66 47.26 47.57
C ARG A 259 -13.19 45.79 47.41
N ALA A 260 -11.96 45.40 47.10
CA ALA A 260 -10.69 45.98 46.70
C ALA A 260 -9.80 44.79 46.21
N TRP A 261 -8.74 45.07 45.46
CA TRP A 261 -7.53 44.23 45.31
C TRP A 261 -6.92 43.86 46.69
N PRO A 262 -5.97 42.91 46.86
CA PRO A 262 -4.84 42.57 45.96
C PRO A 262 -4.51 41.04 45.96
N SER A 263 -3.44 40.46 45.40
CA SER A 263 -2.16 40.82 44.76
C SER A 263 -1.75 39.59 43.94
#